data_AF-A0A8J4SLP1-F1
#
_entry.id   AF-A0A8J4SLP1-F1
#
_cell.length_a   1.000
_cell.length_b   1.000
_cell.length_c   1.000
_cell.angle_alpha   90.00
_cell.angle_beta   90.00
_cell.angle_gamma   90.00
#
_symmetry.space_group_name_H-M   'P 1'
#
loop_
_entity.id
_entity.type
_entity.pdbx_description
1 polymer ?
#
loop_
_entity_poly.entity_id
_entity_poly.type
_entity_poly.pdbx_seq_one_letter_code
_entity_poly.pdbx_strand_id
1 'polypeptide(L)'
;MEAELVVKVEQWLQLDKASNDVTRSEILRLKEANDSEQLARLLLGRMEFGTAGLRAPMGPGNSQLNDLTIVQTTQGLLKYAAQQFKDLKNNGIVVGFDGRYNSKKWAHYVANIFMNAGCIVYLFRECYPTPMLAFGVRHFKTALGVMITASHNPKEDNGYKVYWCNGSQIISPHDKGISACIDENLVPLESSWEIDLVENNSLCRNPLPELIETYCRLQKERMCFTPSTNIECREVFTYTAMHGVGWEAVKKISAIFGFSHPLPVMEQIYPDPEMPTVKYPNPEEGRSALTLAISRAESVGSRIILANDPDADRLAVAEKQPNDQWKIFSGNELGALFGAWIWRMWRKCNPKADVSKVGMLSSTVSSKILQTIADKEGFYFEETLTGFKWMGNRADKLAKDGIRVLFAFEEAIGFMCGDVVLDKDGVGALAVISELIASVYRERSSLQEFLESIYSKYGYHITNSSYYFCYDPRKISAMFERIRHWPDNPGPAGYPQALGRFRIVGIRDLTTGYDTAYPDSKARLPVSKSSQCITFHFDNDVCL
;
A
#
# COMPACT_ATOMS: atom_id res chain seq x y z
N MET A 1 -7.98 6.96 -40.03
CA MET A 1 -8.47 7.12 -38.66
C MET A 1 -9.99 7.02 -38.66
N GLU A 2 -10.59 6.22 -37.78
CA GLU A 2 -12.05 6.10 -37.66
C GLU A 2 -12.69 7.42 -37.17
N ALA A 3 -13.94 7.70 -37.55
CA ALA A 3 -14.60 8.98 -37.26
C ALA A 3 -14.71 9.28 -35.76
N GLU A 4 -14.97 8.26 -34.93
CA GLU A 4 -15.01 8.41 -33.47
C GLU A 4 -13.66 8.86 -32.90
N LEU A 5 -12.55 8.28 -33.38
CA LEU A 5 -11.22 8.60 -32.90
C LEU A 5 -10.81 10.03 -33.27
N VAL A 6 -11.18 10.52 -34.45
CA VAL A 6 -10.96 11.93 -34.85
C VAL A 6 -11.66 12.86 -33.87
N VAL A 7 -12.92 12.58 -33.51
CA VAL A 7 -13.67 13.37 -32.54
C VAL A 7 -12.98 13.37 -31.18
N LYS A 8 -12.48 12.22 -30.72
CA LYS A 8 -11.76 12.12 -29.44
C LYS A 8 -10.46 12.89 -29.42
N VAL A 9 -9.71 12.92 -30.53
CA VAL A 9 -8.49 13.71 -30.68
C VAL A 9 -8.80 15.20 -30.55
N GLU A 10 -9.78 15.71 -31.30
CA GLU A 10 -10.15 17.13 -31.23
C GLU A 10 -10.68 17.53 -29.85
N GLN A 11 -11.51 16.68 -29.23
CA GLN A 11 -12.01 16.91 -27.87
C GLN A 11 -10.86 16.99 -26.86
N TRP A 12 -9.92 16.05 -26.90
CA TRP A 12 -8.79 16.07 -25.97
C TRP A 12 -7.90 17.30 -26.18
N LEU A 13 -7.60 17.66 -27.44
CA LEU A 13 -6.87 18.88 -27.79
C LEU A 13 -7.64 20.17 -27.47
N GLN A 14 -8.95 20.13 -27.30
CA GLN A 14 -9.71 21.29 -26.84
C GLN A 14 -9.62 21.46 -25.32
N LEU A 15 -9.61 20.34 -24.58
CA LEU A 15 -9.65 20.33 -23.12
C LEU A 15 -8.27 20.44 -22.46
N ASP A 16 -7.23 19.88 -23.07
CA ASP A 16 -5.86 19.99 -22.57
C ASP A 16 -5.30 21.38 -22.84
N LYS A 17 -4.96 22.11 -21.78
CA LYS A 17 -4.43 23.47 -21.88
C LYS A 17 -3.03 23.52 -22.47
N ALA A 18 -2.73 24.60 -23.19
CA ALA A 18 -1.46 24.83 -23.88
C ALA A 18 -0.22 24.88 -22.95
N SER A 19 -0.39 25.05 -21.63
CA SER A 19 0.72 24.93 -20.68
C SER A 19 1.33 23.52 -20.60
N ASN A 20 0.68 22.51 -21.23
CA ASN A 20 1.14 21.12 -21.34
C ASN A 20 1.75 20.81 -22.71
N ASP A 21 2.78 21.56 -23.11
CA ASP A 21 3.38 21.43 -24.45
C ASP A 21 3.78 19.98 -24.80
N VAL A 22 4.22 19.18 -23.84
CA VAL A 22 4.71 17.81 -24.08
C VAL A 22 3.58 16.84 -24.47
N THR A 23 2.52 16.73 -23.67
CA THR A 23 1.42 15.79 -23.94
C THR A 23 0.64 16.19 -25.18
N ARG A 24 0.43 17.51 -25.37
CA ARG A 24 -0.25 18.04 -26.54
C ARG A 24 0.52 17.79 -27.83
N SER A 25 1.82 18.07 -27.82
CA SER A 25 2.68 17.85 -28.99
C SER A 25 2.70 16.37 -29.39
N GLU A 26 2.66 15.46 -28.43
CA GLU A 26 2.64 14.02 -28.73
C GLU A 26 1.33 13.58 -29.41
N ILE A 27 0.17 14.06 -28.96
CA ILE A 27 -1.11 13.78 -29.65
C ILE A 27 -1.11 14.37 -31.07
N LEU A 28 -0.59 15.58 -31.26
CA LEU A 28 -0.47 16.19 -32.59
C LEU A 28 0.47 15.39 -33.50
N ARG A 29 1.63 14.96 -32.98
CA ARG A 29 2.60 14.13 -33.70
C ARG A 29 1.99 12.80 -34.13
N LEU A 30 1.26 12.12 -33.23
CA LEU A 30 0.58 10.85 -33.52
C LEU A 30 -0.54 11.06 -34.56
N LYS A 31 -1.26 12.18 -34.49
CA LYS A 31 -2.28 12.58 -35.47
C LYS A 31 -1.66 12.79 -36.86
N GLU A 32 -0.56 13.54 -36.95
CA GLU A 32 0.17 13.79 -38.20
C GLU A 32 0.76 12.50 -38.80
N ALA A 33 1.27 11.61 -37.95
CA ALA A 33 1.75 10.28 -38.35
C ALA A 33 0.61 9.29 -38.71
N ASN A 34 -0.65 9.67 -38.51
CA ASN A 34 -1.84 8.84 -38.76
C ASN A 34 -1.84 7.53 -37.94
N ASP A 35 -1.19 7.52 -36.77
CA ASP A 35 -1.04 6.35 -35.89
C ASP A 35 -2.33 6.08 -35.10
N SER A 36 -3.31 5.53 -35.80
CA SER A 36 -4.65 5.29 -35.24
C SER A 36 -4.64 4.27 -34.09
N GLU A 37 -3.69 3.34 -34.06
CA GLU A 37 -3.59 2.33 -33.01
C GLU A 37 -3.14 2.93 -31.68
N GLN A 38 -2.07 3.74 -31.69
CA GLN A 38 -1.62 4.43 -30.48
C GLN A 38 -2.65 5.44 -30.00
N LEU A 39 -3.24 6.23 -30.90
CA LEU A 39 -4.30 7.18 -30.54
C LEU A 39 -5.51 6.47 -29.91
N ALA A 40 -5.93 5.32 -30.46
CA ALA A 40 -7.02 4.53 -29.91
C ALA A 40 -6.72 4.06 -28.48
N ARG A 41 -5.51 3.54 -28.23
CA ARG A 41 -5.08 3.12 -26.89
C ARG A 41 -5.10 4.27 -25.88
N LEU A 42 -4.67 5.46 -26.28
CA LEU A 42 -4.56 6.62 -25.40
C LEU A 42 -5.89 7.32 -25.13
N LEU A 43 -6.81 7.36 -26.11
CA LEU A 43 -7.97 8.25 -26.09
C LEU A 43 -9.33 7.57 -25.91
N LEU A 44 -9.47 6.31 -26.34
CA LEU A 44 -10.78 5.60 -26.26
C LEU A 44 -11.08 5.08 -24.85
N GLY A 45 -10.05 4.64 -24.13
CA GLY A 45 -10.17 4.14 -22.76
C GLY A 45 -9.83 5.20 -21.71
N ARG A 46 -10.32 4.99 -20.48
CA ARG A 46 -9.98 5.79 -19.30
C ARG A 46 -9.42 4.88 -18.20
N MET A 47 -8.57 5.45 -17.35
CA MET A 47 -8.08 4.76 -16.15
C MET A 47 -9.23 4.41 -15.19
N GLU A 48 -9.14 3.24 -14.56
CA GLU A 48 -10.08 2.77 -13.53
C GLU A 48 -9.39 2.64 -12.17
N PHE A 49 -10.14 2.76 -11.07
CA PHE A 49 -9.61 2.58 -9.72
C PHE A 49 -9.21 1.12 -9.48
N GLY A 50 -7.92 0.90 -9.22
CA GLY A 50 -7.37 -0.42 -8.91
C GLY A 50 -7.30 -0.72 -7.40
N THR A 51 -6.37 -1.60 -7.03
CA THR A 51 -6.12 -1.96 -5.63
C THR A 51 -5.62 -0.79 -4.79
N ALA A 52 -4.89 0.15 -5.39
CA ALA A 52 -4.25 1.27 -4.71
C ALA A 52 -4.45 2.61 -5.45
N GLY A 53 -5.69 2.94 -5.80
CA GLY A 53 -6.01 4.18 -6.52
C GLY A 53 -5.94 4.07 -8.05
N LEU A 54 -5.94 5.22 -8.73
CA LEU A 54 -5.61 5.31 -10.16
C LEU A 54 -4.10 5.28 -10.32
N ARG A 55 -3.60 4.50 -11.27
CA ARG A 55 -2.16 4.39 -11.54
C ARG A 55 -1.94 4.07 -13.01
N ALA A 56 -1.10 4.87 -13.64
CA ALA A 56 -0.73 4.71 -15.04
C ALA A 56 0.61 5.40 -15.28
N PRO A 57 1.27 5.12 -16.42
CA PRO A 57 2.35 5.95 -16.90
C PRO A 57 1.91 7.41 -17.02
N MET A 58 2.87 8.31 -16.82
CA MET A 58 2.69 9.71 -17.13
C MET A 58 2.78 9.90 -18.64
N GLY A 59 1.77 10.51 -19.25
CA GLY A 59 1.70 10.60 -20.71
C GLY A 59 0.42 11.24 -21.23
N PRO A 60 0.28 11.35 -22.57
CA PRO A 60 -0.89 11.96 -23.18
C PRO A 60 -2.14 11.09 -23.12
N GLY A 61 -3.31 11.69 -23.36
CA GLY A 61 -4.57 10.97 -23.49
C GLY A 61 -5.32 10.72 -22.17
N ASN A 62 -6.40 9.95 -22.26
CA ASN A 62 -7.32 9.65 -21.16
C ASN A 62 -6.91 8.40 -20.35
N SER A 63 -6.08 7.54 -20.94
CA SER A 63 -5.60 6.29 -20.32
C SER A 63 -4.30 6.47 -19.51
N GLN A 64 -3.74 7.67 -19.46
CA GLN A 64 -2.47 8.01 -18.83
C GLN A 64 -2.68 9.14 -17.80
N LEU A 65 -1.75 9.28 -16.85
CA LEU A 65 -1.78 10.42 -15.93
C LEU A 65 -1.15 11.66 -16.57
N ASN A 66 -1.89 12.76 -16.51
CA ASN A 66 -1.49 14.09 -16.97
C ASN A 66 -2.34 15.13 -16.25
N ASP A 67 -2.02 16.40 -16.43
CA ASP A 67 -2.70 17.50 -15.73
C ASP A 67 -4.22 17.48 -16.01
N LEU A 68 -4.65 17.21 -17.25
CA LEU A 68 -6.07 17.11 -17.61
C LEU A 68 -6.79 15.99 -16.86
N THR A 69 -6.22 14.78 -16.84
CA THR A 69 -6.85 13.65 -16.15
C THR A 69 -6.85 13.85 -14.63
N ILE A 70 -5.85 14.50 -14.05
CA ILE A 70 -5.81 14.88 -12.62
C ILE A 70 -6.91 15.89 -12.29
N VAL A 71 -7.07 16.93 -13.11
CA VAL A 71 -8.12 17.94 -12.93
C VAL A 71 -9.50 17.30 -13.04
N GLN A 72 -9.77 16.52 -14.10
CA GLN A 72 -11.04 15.82 -14.30
C GLN A 72 -11.33 14.85 -13.15
N THR A 73 -10.33 14.08 -12.71
CA THR A 73 -10.45 13.15 -11.57
C THR A 73 -10.83 13.90 -10.30
N THR A 74 -10.18 15.03 -10.04
CA THR A 74 -10.43 15.82 -8.83
C THR A 74 -11.79 16.51 -8.86
N GLN A 75 -12.25 17.01 -10.03
CA GLN A 75 -13.60 17.56 -10.17
C GLN A 75 -14.67 16.50 -9.88
N GLY A 76 -14.50 15.29 -10.42
CA GLY A 76 -15.39 14.17 -10.13
C GLY A 76 -15.36 13.77 -8.66
N LEU A 77 -14.17 13.71 -8.04
CA LEU A 77 -14.02 13.45 -6.62
C LEU A 77 -14.71 14.51 -5.75
N LEU A 78 -14.53 15.79 -6.06
CA LEU A 78 -15.19 16.90 -5.37
C LEU A 78 -16.71 16.79 -5.49
N LYS A 79 -17.25 16.53 -6.69
CA LYS A 79 -18.70 16.35 -6.89
C LYS A 79 -19.24 15.20 -6.06
N TYR A 80 -18.57 14.05 -6.09
CA TYR A 80 -18.98 12.90 -5.30
C TYR A 80 -18.89 13.18 -3.79
N ALA A 81 -17.79 13.77 -3.33
CA ALA A 81 -17.61 14.14 -1.93
C ALA A 81 -18.70 15.11 -1.44
N ALA A 82 -19.10 16.08 -2.25
CA ALA A 82 -20.17 17.03 -1.92
C ALA A 82 -21.55 16.36 -1.79
N GLN A 83 -21.77 15.23 -2.47
CA GLN A 83 -22.99 14.42 -2.31
C GLN A 83 -22.95 13.57 -1.03
N GLN A 84 -21.76 13.13 -0.60
CA GLN A 84 -21.60 12.24 0.56
C GLN A 84 -21.45 12.98 1.89
N PHE A 85 -20.87 14.19 1.88
CA PHE A 85 -20.57 14.96 3.09
C PHE A 85 -21.32 16.29 3.12
N LYS A 86 -22.24 16.43 4.09
CA LYS A 86 -22.99 17.67 4.30
C LYS A 86 -22.09 18.86 4.66
N ASP A 87 -21.00 18.61 5.38
CA ASP A 87 -20.09 19.65 5.89
C ASP A 87 -18.69 19.56 5.26
N LEU A 88 -18.62 19.15 3.98
CA LEU A 88 -17.36 18.97 3.24
C LEU A 88 -16.41 20.16 3.37
N LYS A 89 -16.95 21.39 3.43
CA LYS A 89 -16.13 22.61 3.50
C LYS A 89 -15.32 22.69 4.79
N ASN A 90 -15.93 22.36 5.94
CA ASN A 90 -15.27 22.40 7.24
C ASN A 90 -14.52 21.11 7.55
N ASN A 91 -15.04 19.95 7.13
CA ASN A 91 -14.30 18.70 7.18
C ASN A 91 -13.00 18.83 6.38
N GLY A 92 -13.06 19.44 5.19
CA GLY A 92 -11.90 19.66 4.34
C GLY A 92 -11.27 18.35 3.84
N ILE A 93 -10.06 18.47 3.31
CA ILE A 93 -9.27 17.36 2.78
C ILE A 93 -7.80 17.44 3.19
N VAL A 94 -7.09 16.31 3.18
CA VAL A 94 -5.62 16.26 3.27
C VAL A 94 -5.03 15.89 1.91
N VAL A 95 -3.99 16.59 1.48
CA VAL A 95 -3.31 16.33 0.19
C VAL A 95 -1.81 16.18 0.40
N GLY A 96 -1.27 15.08 -0.10
CA GLY A 96 0.14 14.73 0.00
C GLY A 96 0.70 14.24 -1.33
N PHE A 97 2.03 14.12 -1.41
CA PHE A 97 2.72 13.69 -2.62
C PHE A 97 4.09 13.09 -2.31
N ASP A 98 4.59 12.23 -3.22
CA ASP A 98 5.95 11.70 -3.19
C ASP A 98 6.94 12.50 -4.05
N GLY A 99 8.17 12.01 -4.19
CA GLY A 99 9.25 12.68 -4.93
C GLY A 99 9.23 12.53 -6.45
N ARG A 100 8.20 11.91 -7.04
CA ARG A 100 8.16 11.68 -8.51
C ARG A 100 7.89 12.96 -9.28
N TYR A 101 8.16 12.92 -10.59
CA TYR A 101 7.77 13.99 -11.49
C TYR A 101 6.26 14.26 -11.39
N ASN A 102 5.92 15.54 -11.51
CA ASN A 102 4.57 16.08 -11.44
C ASN A 102 3.83 15.89 -10.09
N SER A 103 4.33 15.09 -9.14
CA SER A 103 3.59 14.80 -7.90
C SER A 103 3.22 16.08 -7.12
N LYS A 104 4.17 17.01 -6.94
CA LYS A 104 3.89 18.32 -6.31
C LYS A 104 2.87 19.13 -7.11
N LYS A 105 3.05 19.25 -8.43
CA LYS A 105 2.16 20.02 -9.31
C LYS A 105 0.73 19.50 -9.24
N TRP A 106 0.55 18.19 -9.32
CA TRP A 106 -0.77 17.56 -9.26
C TRP A 106 -1.43 17.67 -7.89
N ALA A 107 -0.67 17.59 -6.81
CA ALA A 107 -1.18 17.90 -5.48
C ALA A 107 -1.71 19.35 -5.39
N HIS A 108 -1.10 20.30 -6.10
CA HIS A 108 -1.58 21.68 -6.16
C HIS A 108 -2.87 21.81 -6.97
N TYR A 109 -3.05 21.06 -8.07
CA TYR A 109 -4.35 21.00 -8.75
C TYR A 109 -5.44 20.45 -7.84
N VAL A 110 -5.15 19.39 -7.08
CA VAL A 110 -6.09 18.82 -6.11
C VAL A 110 -6.50 19.87 -5.08
N ALA A 111 -5.51 20.52 -4.46
CA ALA A 111 -5.73 21.56 -3.47
C ALA A 111 -6.55 22.73 -4.04
N ASN A 112 -6.17 23.25 -5.21
CA ASN A 112 -6.83 24.39 -5.85
C ASN A 112 -8.32 24.13 -6.10
N ILE A 113 -8.67 22.98 -6.67
CA ILE A 113 -10.06 22.62 -6.99
C ILE A 113 -10.92 22.57 -5.72
N PHE A 114 -10.42 21.98 -4.64
CA PHE A 114 -11.16 21.93 -3.38
C PHE A 114 -11.26 23.29 -2.67
N MET A 115 -10.22 24.12 -2.74
CA MET A 115 -10.25 25.49 -2.21
C MET A 115 -11.22 26.39 -2.97
N ASN A 116 -11.30 26.25 -4.29
CA ASN A 116 -12.29 26.97 -5.11
C ASN A 116 -13.73 26.58 -4.76
N ALA A 117 -13.94 25.37 -4.22
CA ALA A 117 -15.22 24.94 -3.64
C ALA A 117 -15.44 25.42 -2.19
N GLY A 118 -14.49 26.15 -1.61
CA GLY A 118 -14.53 26.66 -0.25
C GLY A 118 -14.15 25.64 0.82
N CYS A 119 -13.44 24.57 0.47
CA CYS A 119 -13.00 23.56 1.43
C CYS A 119 -11.67 23.95 2.08
N ILE A 120 -11.53 23.63 3.37
CA ILE A 120 -10.22 23.66 4.03
C ILE A 120 -9.33 22.57 3.40
N VAL A 121 -8.09 22.92 3.07
CA VAL A 121 -7.12 21.99 2.50
C VAL A 121 -5.87 21.94 3.37
N TYR A 122 -5.53 20.74 3.84
CA TYR A 122 -4.28 20.45 4.52
C TYR A 122 -3.29 19.90 3.48
N LEU A 123 -2.45 20.77 2.92
CA LEU A 123 -1.51 20.44 1.84
C LEU A 123 -0.09 20.26 2.39
N PHE A 124 0.53 19.11 2.11
CA PHE A 124 1.94 18.88 2.41
C PHE A 124 2.80 19.90 1.65
N ARG A 125 3.76 20.54 2.34
CA ARG A 125 4.66 21.53 1.71
C ARG A 125 5.86 20.89 1.00
N GLU A 126 6.17 19.67 1.40
CA GLU A 126 7.28 18.85 0.95
C GLU A 126 6.81 17.40 0.79
N CYS A 127 7.53 16.61 0.01
CA CYS A 127 7.21 15.20 -0.17
C CYS A 127 7.39 14.43 1.15
N TYR A 128 6.42 13.59 1.52
CA TYR A 128 6.40 12.91 2.82
C TYR A 128 5.65 11.57 2.73
N PRO A 129 5.95 10.56 3.59
CA PRO A 129 5.36 9.22 3.49
C PRO A 129 3.85 9.16 3.41
N THR A 130 3.34 8.23 2.58
CA THR A 130 1.92 7.86 2.47
C THR A 130 1.23 7.58 3.82
N PRO A 131 1.81 6.84 4.78
CA PRO A 131 1.19 6.62 6.10
C PRO A 131 0.87 7.93 6.85
N MET A 132 1.61 9.02 6.60
CA MET A 132 1.34 10.31 7.23
C MET A 132 0.04 10.94 6.69
N LEU A 133 -0.28 10.73 5.42
CA LEU A 133 -1.54 11.19 4.83
C LEU A 133 -2.72 10.40 5.42
N ALA A 134 -2.61 9.07 5.46
CA ALA A 134 -3.62 8.20 6.07
C ALA A 134 -3.89 8.56 7.54
N PHE A 135 -2.82 8.81 8.31
CA PHE A 135 -2.92 9.33 9.68
C PHE A 135 -3.62 10.70 9.74
N GLY A 136 -3.21 11.63 8.87
CA GLY A 136 -3.72 13.00 8.87
C GLY A 136 -5.22 13.10 8.60
N VAL A 137 -5.77 12.22 7.76
CA VAL A 137 -7.21 12.17 7.51
C VAL A 137 -8.00 11.93 8.81
N ARG A 138 -7.55 10.97 9.63
CA ARG A 138 -8.19 10.68 10.92
C ARG A 138 -7.93 11.75 11.97
N HIS A 139 -6.68 12.24 12.03
CA HIS A 139 -6.25 13.23 13.01
C HIS A 139 -7.03 14.54 12.88
N PHE A 140 -7.13 15.08 11.66
CA PHE A 140 -7.88 16.30 11.38
C PHE A 140 -9.38 16.06 11.11
N LYS A 141 -9.83 14.80 11.12
CA LYS A 141 -11.22 14.39 10.83
C LYS A 141 -11.70 14.90 9.48
N THR A 142 -10.83 14.84 8.48
CA THR A 142 -11.17 15.30 7.13
C THR A 142 -12.16 14.37 6.45
N ALA A 143 -12.85 14.89 5.44
CA ALA A 143 -13.78 14.09 4.66
C ALA A 143 -13.06 12.98 3.88
N LEU A 144 -11.89 13.33 3.34
CA LEU A 144 -11.05 12.43 2.56
C LEU A 144 -9.60 12.93 2.53
N GLY A 145 -8.72 12.14 1.91
CA GLY A 145 -7.38 12.55 1.56
C GLY A 145 -6.95 12.04 0.19
N VAL A 146 -6.00 12.73 -0.44
CA VAL A 146 -5.43 12.38 -1.75
C VAL A 146 -3.91 12.34 -1.67
N MET A 147 -3.32 11.19 -1.95
CA MET A 147 -1.87 11.02 -2.06
C MET A 147 -1.48 10.83 -3.52
N ILE A 148 -0.62 11.71 -4.04
CA ILE A 148 -0.06 11.59 -5.39
C ILE A 148 1.23 10.77 -5.32
N THR A 149 1.16 9.51 -5.73
CA THR A 149 2.28 8.57 -5.71
C THR A 149 1.98 7.30 -6.49
N ALA A 150 3.03 6.71 -7.07
CA ALA A 150 3.02 5.39 -7.67
C ALA A 150 3.65 4.30 -6.76
N SER A 151 4.04 4.61 -5.52
CA SER A 151 4.73 3.68 -4.60
C SER A 151 5.98 3.06 -5.26
N HIS A 152 6.10 1.73 -5.29
CA HIS A 152 7.23 0.97 -5.81
C HIS A 152 7.29 0.81 -7.35
N ASN A 153 6.37 1.43 -8.10
CA ASN A 153 6.33 1.31 -9.57
C ASN A 153 7.54 1.98 -10.27
N PRO A 154 7.78 1.70 -11.57
CA PRO A 154 8.78 2.40 -12.37
C PRO A 154 8.62 3.93 -12.34
N LYS A 155 9.69 4.67 -12.61
CA LYS A 155 9.71 6.15 -12.53
C LYS A 155 8.74 6.85 -13.50
N GLU A 156 8.41 6.18 -14.60
CA GLU A 156 7.47 6.67 -15.61
C GLU A 156 6.03 6.66 -15.09
N ASP A 157 5.72 5.84 -14.09
CA ASP A 157 4.40 5.78 -13.46
C ASP A 157 4.25 6.85 -12.37
N ASN A 158 3.01 7.31 -12.22
CA ASN A 158 2.56 8.05 -11.04
C ASN A 158 1.17 7.51 -10.61
N GLY A 159 0.53 8.09 -9.60
CA GLY A 159 -0.76 7.60 -9.12
C GLY A 159 -1.55 8.62 -8.32
N TYR A 160 -2.83 8.31 -8.14
CA TYR A 160 -3.82 9.09 -7.40
C TYR A 160 -4.53 8.17 -6.41
N LYS A 161 -4.02 8.10 -5.18
CA LYS A 161 -4.60 7.31 -4.08
C LYS A 161 -5.64 8.15 -3.34
N VAL A 162 -6.84 7.62 -3.14
CA VAL A 162 -7.92 8.27 -2.38
C VAL A 162 -8.16 7.54 -1.07
N TYR A 163 -8.13 8.28 0.01
CA TYR A 163 -8.43 7.84 1.37
C TYR A 163 -9.75 8.45 1.81
N TRP A 164 -10.61 7.65 2.45
CA TRP A 164 -11.88 8.15 2.98
C TRP A 164 -11.75 8.63 4.42
N CYS A 165 -12.83 9.13 5.03
CA CYS A 165 -12.82 9.74 6.37
C CYS A 165 -12.33 8.82 7.50
N ASN A 166 -12.28 7.51 7.29
CA ASN A 166 -11.69 6.55 8.22
C ASN A 166 -10.16 6.44 8.12
N GLY A 167 -9.52 7.14 7.19
CA GLY A 167 -8.08 7.08 6.96
C GLY A 167 -7.61 5.84 6.21
N SER A 168 -8.53 5.08 5.60
CA SER A 168 -8.21 3.94 4.74
C SER A 168 -8.55 4.25 3.29
N GLN A 169 -7.87 3.54 2.37
CA GLN A 169 -8.13 3.68 0.94
C GLN A 169 -9.57 3.26 0.59
N ILE A 170 -10.13 3.93 -0.41
CA ILE A 170 -11.52 3.70 -0.83
C ILE A 170 -11.77 2.28 -1.35
N ILE A 171 -12.97 1.79 -1.10
CA ILE A 171 -13.55 0.58 -1.68
C ILE A 171 -14.95 0.92 -2.23
N SER A 172 -15.56 0.00 -2.97
CA SER A 172 -16.97 0.14 -3.36
C SER A 172 -17.89 0.40 -2.16
N PRO A 173 -18.89 1.30 -2.29
CA PRO A 173 -19.33 1.96 -3.52
C PRO A 173 -18.60 3.26 -3.89
N HIS A 174 -17.63 3.73 -3.08
CA HIS A 174 -17.00 5.04 -3.29
C HIS A 174 -16.20 5.12 -4.59
N ASP A 175 -15.44 4.08 -4.93
CA ASP A 175 -14.68 3.99 -6.19
C ASP A 175 -15.58 4.21 -7.42
N LYS A 176 -16.69 3.46 -7.53
CA LYS A 176 -17.65 3.56 -8.63
C LYS A 176 -18.38 4.90 -8.65
N GLY A 177 -18.76 5.41 -7.49
CA GLY A 177 -19.42 6.70 -7.36
C GLY A 177 -18.53 7.86 -7.82
N ILE A 178 -17.23 7.81 -7.48
CA ILE A 178 -16.24 8.78 -7.95
C ILE A 178 -16.07 8.64 -9.47
N SER A 179 -15.87 7.43 -10.00
CA SER A 179 -15.74 7.21 -11.45
C SER A 179 -16.93 7.78 -12.24
N ALA A 180 -18.16 7.51 -11.81
CA ALA A 180 -19.35 8.08 -12.46
C ALA A 180 -19.35 9.61 -12.41
N CYS A 181 -18.97 10.21 -11.27
CA CYS A 181 -18.85 11.67 -11.17
C CYS A 181 -17.71 12.23 -12.03
N ILE A 182 -16.62 11.49 -12.30
CA ILE A 182 -15.56 11.92 -13.23
C ILE A 182 -16.13 12.00 -14.65
N ASP A 183 -16.82 10.95 -15.09
CA ASP A 183 -17.40 10.88 -16.44
C ASP A 183 -18.44 11.98 -16.68
N GLU A 184 -19.13 12.43 -15.64
CA GLU A 184 -20.08 13.55 -15.68
C GLU A 184 -19.41 14.95 -15.68
N ASN A 185 -18.11 15.06 -15.38
CA ASN A 185 -17.42 16.35 -15.18
C ASN A 185 -16.08 16.44 -15.93
N LEU A 186 -16.11 16.05 -17.21
CA LEU A 186 -14.92 16.03 -18.06
C LEU A 186 -14.46 17.42 -18.53
N VAL A 187 -15.30 18.45 -18.47
CA VAL A 187 -14.90 19.80 -18.87
C VAL A 187 -14.23 20.50 -17.66
N PRO A 188 -12.94 20.84 -17.72
CA PRO A 188 -12.26 21.56 -16.65
C PRO A 188 -12.82 22.97 -16.48
N LEU A 189 -13.03 23.41 -15.23
CA LEU A 189 -13.24 24.82 -14.94
C LEU A 189 -11.96 25.61 -15.18
N GLU A 190 -12.07 26.83 -15.71
CA GLU A 190 -10.91 27.68 -16.03
C GLU A 190 -10.03 27.95 -14.79
N SER A 191 -10.66 28.14 -13.63
CA SER A 191 -9.97 28.34 -12.34
C SER A 191 -9.25 27.10 -11.83
N SER A 192 -9.54 25.89 -12.35
CA SER A 192 -8.87 24.65 -11.91
C SER A 192 -7.38 24.67 -12.18
N TRP A 193 -6.96 25.45 -13.18
CA TRP A 193 -5.58 25.50 -13.67
C TRP A 193 -4.69 26.48 -12.90
N GLU A 194 -5.27 27.36 -12.09
CA GLU A 194 -4.59 28.47 -11.40
C GLU A 194 -3.97 28.01 -10.07
N ILE A 195 -2.77 27.43 -10.12
CA ILE A 195 -2.13 26.82 -8.93
C ILE A 195 -1.08 27.69 -8.22
N ASP A 196 -0.71 28.84 -8.78
CA ASP A 196 0.42 29.66 -8.30
C ASP A 196 0.21 30.23 -6.88
N LEU A 197 -1.05 30.46 -6.49
CA LEU A 197 -1.42 31.05 -5.20
C LEU A 197 -1.95 30.03 -4.19
N VAL A 198 -1.92 28.74 -4.52
CA VAL A 198 -2.45 27.66 -3.68
C VAL A 198 -1.87 27.73 -2.27
N GLU A 199 -0.55 27.88 -2.19
CA GLU A 199 0.16 27.83 -0.93
C GLU A 199 -0.17 29.01 0.02
N ASN A 200 -0.53 30.17 -0.55
CA ASN A 200 -0.82 31.43 0.16
C ASN A 200 -2.32 31.65 0.42
N ASN A 201 -3.19 30.76 -0.05
CA ASN A 201 -4.63 30.84 0.15
C ASN A 201 -4.98 30.63 1.63
N SER A 202 -5.93 31.40 2.17
CA SER A 202 -6.36 31.32 3.57
C SER A 202 -7.00 29.98 3.96
N LEU A 203 -7.48 29.20 2.99
CA LEU A 203 -7.99 27.85 3.18
C LEU A 203 -6.90 26.77 3.15
N CYS A 204 -5.67 27.10 2.74
CA CYS A 204 -4.55 26.16 2.70
C CYS A 204 -3.77 26.16 4.02
N ARG A 205 -3.61 24.99 4.62
CA ARG A 205 -2.86 24.78 5.88
C ARG A 205 -1.71 23.81 5.65
N ASN A 206 -0.57 24.05 6.28
CA ASN A 206 0.52 23.08 6.32
C ASN A 206 0.31 22.10 7.50
N PRO A 207 -0.02 20.82 7.26
CA PRO A 207 -0.30 19.87 8.33
C PRO A 207 0.95 19.23 8.93
N LEU A 208 2.09 19.24 8.22
CA LEU A 208 3.22 18.35 8.53
C LEU A 208 3.82 18.53 9.93
N PRO A 209 4.08 19.76 10.44
CA PRO A 209 4.66 19.93 11.78
C PRO A 209 3.83 19.23 12.87
N GLU A 210 2.52 19.47 12.89
CA GLU A 210 1.59 18.88 13.87
C GLU A 210 1.44 17.37 13.68
N LEU A 211 1.31 16.93 12.42
CA LEU A 211 1.16 15.51 12.11
C LEU A 211 2.38 14.71 12.55
N ILE A 212 3.59 15.17 12.23
CA ILE A 212 4.83 14.48 12.56
C ILE A 212 4.98 14.33 14.08
N GLU A 213 4.75 15.41 14.83
CA GLU A 213 4.83 15.40 16.28
C GLU A 213 3.81 14.42 16.88
N THR A 214 2.55 14.53 16.47
CA THR A 214 1.45 13.72 17.01
C THR A 214 1.61 12.25 16.64
N TYR A 215 1.95 11.96 15.38
CA TYR A 215 2.20 10.61 14.88
C TYR A 215 3.30 9.93 15.70
N CYS A 216 4.47 10.57 15.83
CA CYS A 216 5.60 9.99 16.56
C CYS A 216 5.25 9.73 18.03
N ARG A 217 4.57 10.67 18.69
CA ARG A 217 4.11 10.53 20.06
C ARG A 217 3.16 9.34 20.22
N LEU A 218 2.14 9.23 19.37
CA LEU A 218 1.16 8.14 19.42
C LEU A 218 1.80 6.78 19.11
N GLN A 219 2.72 6.71 18.15
CA GLN A 219 3.45 5.48 17.86
C GLN A 219 4.28 5.03 19.06
N LYS A 220 4.99 5.94 19.72
CA LYS A 220 5.72 5.63 20.96
C LYS A 220 4.80 5.11 22.05
N GLU A 221 3.71 5.83 22.33
CA GLU A 221 2.75 5.47 23.39
C GLU A 221 2.12 4.09 23.18
N ARG A 222 1.88 3.70 21.93
CA ARG A 222 1.13 2.47 21.61
C ARG A 222 2.01 1.27 21.29
N MET A 223 3.19 1.49 20.72
CA MET A 223 4.01 0.44 20.11
C MET A 223 5.46 0.37 20.61
N CYS A 224 5.92 1.28 21.48
CA CYS A 224 7.23 1.17 22.12
C CYS A 224 7.09 0.47 23.48
N PHE A 225 7.53 -0.77 23.56
CA PHE A 225 7.38 -1.61 24.75
C PHE A 225 8.65 -1.71 25.59
N THR A 226 9.83 -1.48 24.99
CA THR A 226 11.13 -1.63 25.67
C THR A 226 12.06 -0.42 25.51
N PRO A 227 11.63 0.79 25.90
CA PRO A 227 12.41 2.02 25.68
C PRO A 227 13.80 1.99 26.32
N SER A 228 13.99 1.32 27.47
CA SER A 228 15.30 1.17 28.10
C SER A 228 16.25 0.32 27.26
N THR A 229 15.75 -0.77 26.68
CA THR A 229 16.53 -1.64 25.78
C THR A 229 16.92 -0.92 24.50
N ASN A 230 16.03 -0.06 23.99
CA ASN A 230 16.28 0.71 22.78
C ASN A 230 17.44 1.71 22.98
N ILE A 231 17.44 2.43 24.11
CA ILE A 231 18.50 3.40 24.45
C ILE A 231 19.86 2.73 24.65
N GLU A 232 19.87 1.52 25.21
CA GLU A 232 21.10 0.74 25.42
C GLU A 232 21.60 0.06 24.15
N CYS A 233 20.78 -0.02 23.10
CA CYS A 233 21.13 -0.67 21.84
C CYS A 233 22.31 0.02 21.17
N ARG A 234 23.35 -0.76 20.85
CA ARG A 234 24.56 -0.31 20.13
C ARG A 234 24.62 -0.80 18.68
N GLU A 235 23.60 -1.52 18.24
CA GLU A 235 23.52 -2.00 16.86
C GLU A 235 23.38 -0.83 15.89
N VAL A 236 24.13 -0.93 14.79
CA VAL A 236 24.03 0.02 13.69
C VAL A 236 23.06 -0.56 12.67
N PHE A 237 21.98 0.16 12.40
CA PHE A 237 21.03 -0.19 11.33
C PHE A 237 21.42 0.53 10.05
N THR A 238 21.75 -0.18 8.98
CA THR A 238 21.91 0.43 7.65
C THR A 238 20.54 0.66 7.04
N TYR A 239 20.30 1.88 6.52
CA TYR A 239 19.00 2.29 6.00
C TYR A 239 19.10 2.85 4.59
N THR A 240 18.16 2.44 3.74
CA THR A 240 17.92 3.03 2.41
C THR A 240 16.45 3.43 2.26
N ALA A 241 16.23 4.60 1.67
CA ALA A 241 14.91 5.06 1.28
C ALA A 241 14.60 4.70 -0.19
N MET A 242 15.53 4.08 -0.92
CA MET A 242 15.41 3.76 -2.36
C MET A 242 14.96 4.96 -3.22
N HIS A 243 15.58 6.13 -2.99
CA HIS A 243 15.21 7.42 -3.61
C HIS A 243 13.82 7.92 -3.23
N GLY A 244 13.32 7.47 -2.08
CA GLY A 244 12.01 7.76 -1.53
C GLY A 244 11.98 8.82 -0.44
N VAL A 245 10.80 8.97 0.15
CA VAL A 245 10.47 10.03 1.12
C VAL A 245 10.64 9.60 2.58
N GLY A 246 11.09 8.37 2.86
CA GLY A 246 11.11 7.80 4.21
C GLY A 246 12.10 8.46 5.18
N TRP A 247 13.21 9.05 4.70
CA TRP A 247 14.36 9.40 5.54
C TRP A 247 14.04 10.32 6.73
N GLU A 248 13.36 11.43 6.48
CA GLU A 248 13.04 12.40 7.54
C GLU A 248 12.09 11.80 8.59
N ALA A 249 11.14 10.97 8.17
CA ALA A 249 10.23 10.27 9.09
C ALA A 249 10.95 9.21 9.92
N VAL A 250 11.85 8.44 9.28
CA VAL A 250 12.64 7.39 9.92
C VAL A 250 13.60 7.96 10.97
N LYS A 251 14.29 9.08 10.70
CA LYS A 251 15.12 9.75 11.70
C LYS A 251 14.31 10.11 12.95
N LYS A 252 13.16 10.76 12.74
CA LYS A 252 12.32 11.23 13.84
C LYS A 252 11.76 10.08 14.67
N ILE A 253 11.19 9.05 14.04
CA ILE A 253 10.61 7.93 14.78
C ILE A 253 11.69 7.12 15.52
N SER A 254 12.88 6.94 14.92
CA SER A 254 14.01 6.24 15.55
C SER A 254 14.44 6.95 16.84
N ALA A 255 14.64 8.27 16.78
CA ALA A 255 14.99 9.07 17.95
C ALA A 255 13.92 9.01 19.04
N ILE A 256 12.64 9.03 18.64
CA ILE A 256 11.50 8.97 19.57
C ILE A 256 11.42 7.61 20.30
N PHE A 257 11.74 6.51 19.61
CA PHE A 257 11.84 5.16 20.18
C PHE A 257 13.12 4.93 21.00
N GLY A 258 14.06 5.88 20.98
CA GLY A 258 15.29 5.85 21.78
C GLY A 258 16.54 5.36 21.03
N PHE A 259 16.47 5.20 19.70
CA PHE A 259 17.59 4.79 18.88
C PHE A 259 18.37 5.97 18.30
N SER A 260 19.65 5.74 18.02
CA SER A 260 20.42 6.59 17.12
C SER A 260 19.81 6.58 15.72
N HIS A 261 20.05 7.63 14.94
CA HIS A 261 19.66 7.62 13.53
C HIS A 261 20.32 6.44 12.80
N PRO A 262 19.58 5.72 11.96
CA PRO A 262 20.17 4.64 11.18
C PRO A 262 21.18 5.21 10.19
N LEU A 263 22.17 4.40 9.83
CA LEU A 263 23.24 4.78 8.93
C LEU A 263 22.72 4.79 7.48
N PRO A 264 22.72 5.94 6.79
CA PRO A 264 22.15 6.03 5.46
C PRO A 264 23.04 5.40 4.37
N VAL A 265 22.39 4.84 3.36
CA VAL A 265 22.93 4.62 2.02
C VAL A 265 22.81 5.95 1.26
N MET A 266 23.88 6.73 1.23
CA MET A 266 23.85 8.13 0.76
C MET A 266 23.36 8.27 -0.68
N GLU A 267 23.64 7.27 -1.52
CA GLU A 267 23.26 7.20 -2.92
C GLU A 267 21.76 6.97 -3.15
N GLN A 268 20.99 6.67 -2.10
CA GLN A 268 19.56 6.33 -2.18
C GLN A 268 18.70 7.03 -1.12
N ILE A 269 19.29 7.95 -0.34
CA ILE A 269 18.64 8.45 0.89
C ILE A 269 17.63 9.58 0.65
N TYR A 270 17.82 10.39 -0.39
CA TYR A 270 16.97 11.53 -0.70
C TYR A 270 16.02 11.21 -1.86
N PRO A 271 14.83 11.85 -1.91
CA PRO A 271 13.93 11.73 -3.04
C PRO A 271 14.60 12.09 -4.37
N ASP A 272 14.57 11.17 -5.33
CA ASP A 272 15.06 11.41 -6.70
C ASP A 272 14.07 10.79 -7.71
N PRO A 273 13.38 11.62 -8.53
CA PRO A 273 12.40 11.12 -9.50
C PRO A 273 13.01 10.23 -10.59
N GLU A 274 14.33 10.28 -10.81
CA GLU A 274 15.01 9.42 -11.80
C GLU A 274 15.33 8.02 -11.25
N MET A 275 15.32 7.83 -9.93
CA MET A 275 15.65 6.58 -9.25
C MET A 275 16.93 5.90 -9.80
N PRO A 276 18.06 6.63 -9.95
CA PRO A 276 19.15 6.28 -10.86
C PRO A 276 19.90 4.98 -10.53
N THR A 277 19.72 4.44 -9.33
CA THR A 277 20.46 3.25 -8.86
C THR A 277 19.62 1.98 -8.80
N VAL A 278 18.33 2.04 -9.12
CA VAL A 278 17.42 0.88 -9.07
C VAL A 278 16.51 0.85 -10.28
N LYS A 279 16.37 -0.32 -10.91
CA LYS A 279 15.44 -0.50 -12.02
C LYS A 279 13.98 -0.53 -11.53
N TYR A 280 13.76 -1.20 -10.40
CA TYR A 280 12.49 -1.26 -9.71
C TYR A 280 12.75 -0.86 -8.26
N PRO A 281 12.16 0.24 -7.77
CA PRO A 281 12.37 0.70 -6.40
C PRO A 281 11.50 -0.11 -5.42
N ASN A 282 11.53 -1.44 -5.54
CA ASN A 282 10.74 -2.35 -4.72
C ASN A 282 11.69 -3.19 -3.86
N PRO A 283 11.77 -2.95 -2.53
CA PRO A 283 12.67 -3.73 -1.67
C PRO A 283 12.25 -5.20 -1.53
N GLU A 284 11.05 -5.58 -1.98
CA GLU A 284 10.58 -6.97 -2.08
C GLU A 284 11.36 -7.80 -3.11
N GLU A 285 12.00 -7.18 -4.12
CA GLU A 285 12.84 -7.87 -5.12
C GLU A 285 14.09 -8.52 -4.50
N GLY A 286 14.33 -8.25 -3.21
CA GLY A 286 15.36 -8.88 -2.41
C GLY A 286 16.75 -8.40 -2.80
N ARG A 287 17.65 -9.34 -3.09
CA ARG A 287 19.09 -9.04 -3.20
C ARG A 287 19.41 -8.02 -4.29
N SER A 288 18.68 -8.03 -5.41
CA SER A 288 18.88 -7.08 -6.50
C SER A 288 18.62 -5.64 -6.04
N ALA A 289 17.52 -5.41 -5.32
CA ALA A 289 17.14 -4.10 -4.77
C ALA A 289 18.06 -3.63 -3.63
N LEU A 290 18.63 -4.56 -2.86
CA LEU A 290 19.42 -4.24 -1.66
C LEU A 290 20.95 -4.16 -1.89
N THR A 291 21.43 -4.26 -3.13
CA THR A 291 22.88 -4.32 -3.44
C THR A 291 23.69 -3.19 -2.79
N LEU A 292 23.24 -1.93 -2.89
CA LEU A 292 23.93 -0.79 -2.28
C LEU A 292 23.85 -0.81 -0.75
N ALA A 293 22.70 -1.23 -0.20
CA ALA A 293 22.54 -1.36 1.24
C ALA A 293 23.43 -2.47 1.84
N ILE A 294 23.57 -3.60 1.13
CA ILE A 294 24.48 -4.69 1.48
C ILE A 294 25.94 -4.19 1.49
N SER A 295 26.38 -3.55 0.40
CA SER A 295 27.73 -2.98 0.31
C SER A 295 27.99 -1.97 1.43
N ARG A 296 27.01 -1.09 1.70
CA ARG A 296 27.13 -0.11 2.78
C ARG A 296 27.23 -0.77 4.14
N ALA A 297 26.37 -1.75 4.43
CA ALA A 297 26.37 -2.46 5.69
C ALA A 297 27.68 -3.23 5.91
N GLU A 298 28.21 -3.88 4.89
CA GLU A 298 29.51 -4.57 4.93
C GLU A 298 30.67 -3.61 5.20
N SER A 299 30.69 -2.44 4.55
CA SER A 299 31.76 -1.44 4.71
C SER A 299 31.91 -0.89 6.14
N VAL A 300 30.85 -0.99 6.96
CA VAL A 300 30.79 -0.47 8.33
C VAL A 300 30.58 -1.55 9.39
N GLY A 301 30.49 -2.81 8.96
CA GLY A 301 30.20 -3.93 9.86
C GLY A 301 28.79 -3.93 10.45
N SER A 302 27.81 -3.28 9.82
CA SER A 302 26.41 -3.38 10.22
C SER A 302 25.84 -4.75 9.87
N ARG A 303 25.04 -5.31 10.78
CA ARG A 303 24.40 -6.62 10.61
C ARG A 303 22.95 -6.54 10.14
N ILE A 304 22.37 -5.34 10.08
CA ILE A 304 20.95 -5.16 9.77
C ILE A 304 20.77 -4.12 8.68
N ILE A 305 19.96 -4.45 7.69
CA ILE A 305 19.47 -3.53 6.67
C ILE A 305 17.97 -3.33 6.85
N LEU A 306 17.55 -2.07 6.80
CA LEU A 306 16.16 -1.63 6.79
C LEU A 306 15.93 -0.84 5.50
N ALA A 307 14.93 -1.21 4.69
CA ALA A 307 14.68 -0.57 3.41
C ALA A 307 13.21 -0.23 3.23
N ASN A 308 12.91 1.04 2.96
CA ASN A 308 11.56 1.46 2.55
C ASN A 308 11.47 1.57 1.02
N ASP A 309 10.26 1.40 0.49
CA ASP A 309 9.93 1.78 -0.88
C ASP A 309 9.73 3.31 -1.01
N PRO A 310 9.57 3.87 -2.23
CA PRO A 310 9.61 5.30 -2.44
C PRO A 310 8.61 6.15 -1.64
N ASP A 311 7.42 5.64 -1.35
CA ASP A 311 6.41 6.32 -0.54
C ASP A 311 6.36 5.85 0.93
N ALA A 312 7.32 4.99 1.30
CA ALA A 312 7.59 4.47 2.63
C ALA A 312 6.39 3.79 3.32
N ASP A 313 5.54 3.16 2.53
CA ASP A 313 4.45 2.33 3.04
C ASP A 313 4.91 0.86 3.23
N ARG A 314 5.98 0.42 2.57
CA ARG A 314 6.59 -0.93 2.72
C ARG A 314 7.89 -0.94 3.52
N LEU A 315 8.26 -2.09 4.06
CA LEU A 315 9.53 -2.29 4.76
C LEU A 315 10.14 -3.67 4.46
N ALA A 316 11.36 -3.71 3.93
CA ALA A 316 12.17 -4.93 3.93
C ALA A 316 13.23 -4.90 5.03
N VAL A 317 13.60 -6.08 5.50
CA VAL A 317 14.60 -6.29 6.54
C VAL A 317 15.53 -7.41 6.11
N ALA A 318 16.83 -7.19 6.26
CA ALA A 318 17.84 -8.23 6.07
C ALA A 318 18.80 -8.28 7.26
N GLU A 319 19.21 -9.49 7.63
CA GLU A 319 20.14 -9.76 8.73
C GLU A 319 21.35 -10.56 8.23
N LYS A 320 22.54 -10.09 8.59
CA LYS A 320 23.79 -10.80 8.33
C LYS A 320 23.93 -11.98 9.30
N GLN A 321 23.95 -13.18 8.73
CA GLN A 321 24.02 -14.45 9.44
C GLN A 321 25.47 -14.81 9.83
N PRO A 322 25.68 -15.75 10.78
CA PRO A 322 27.02 -16.16 11.21
C PRO A 322 27.93 -16.74 10.10
N ASN A 323 27.34 -17.23 9.01
CA ASN A 323 28.06 -17.73 7.83
C ASN A 323 28.40 -16.62 6.82
N ASP A 324 28.33 -15.35 7.24
CA ASP A 324 28.51 -14.14 6.43
C ASP A 324 27.50 -13.93 5.29
N GLN A 325 26.45 -14.76 5.19
CA GLN A 325 25.39 -14.57 4.21
C GLN A 325 24.29 -13.64 4.74
N TRP A 326 23.68 -12.90 3.83
CA TRP A 326 22.50 -12.08 4.14
C TRP A 326 21.22 -12.90 4.01
N LYS A 327 20.50 -13.06 5.13
CA LYS A 327 19.12 -13.51 5.16
C LYS A 327 18.23 -12.30 4.90
N ILE A 328 17.57 -12.30 3.75
CA ILE A 328 16.51 -11.33 3.45
C ILE A 328 15.20 -12.00 3.87
N PHE A 329 14.50 -11.41 4.83
CA PHE A 329 13.25 -11.96 5.31
C PHE A 329 12.12 -11.67 4.32
N SER A 330 11.34 -12.68 3.98
CA SER A 330 10.11 -12.50 3.21
C SER A 330 9.07 -11.72 4.05
N GLY A 331 8.08 -11.11 3.39
CA GLY A 331 7.00 -10.45 4.12
C GLY A 331 6.20 -11.39 5.03
N ASN A 332 6.12 -12.68 4.69
CA ASN A 332 5.54 -13.70 5.56
C ASN A 332 6.35 -13.96 6.83
N GLU A 333 7.68 -14.06 6.71
CA GLU A 333 8.57 -14.21 7.87
C GLU A 333 8.55 -12.96 8.75
N LEU A 334 8.50 -11.76 8.15
CA LEU A 334 8.32 -10.51 8.89
C LEU A 334 6.95 -10.43 9.56
N GLY A 335 5.88 -10.88 8.89
CA GLY A 335 4.55 -11.01 9.47
C GLY A 335 4.55 -11.90 10.72
N ALA A 336 5.27 -13.01 10.69
CA ALA A 336 5.47 -13.89 11.84
C ALA A 336 6.22 -13.18 12.99
N LEU A 337 7.35 -12.53 12.68
CA LEU A 337 8.18 -11.80 13.65
C LEU A 337 7.39 -10.67 14.33
N PHE A 338 6.73 -9.81 13.54
CA PHE A 338 5.92 -8.72 14.05
C PHE A 338 4.74 -9.22 14.87
N GLY A 339 3.96 -10.17 14.33
CA GLY A 339 2.79 -10.71 15.01
C GLY A 339 3.14 -11.31 16.37
N ALA A 340 4.16 -12.17 16.42
CA ALA A 340 4.61 -12.78 17.66
C ALA A 340 5.18 -11.76 18.65
N TRP A 341 5.98 -10.78 18.19
CA TRP A 341 6.54 -9.73 19.05
C TRP A 341 5.45 -8.84 19.65
N ILE A 342 4.56 -8.30 18.81
CA ILE A 342 3.48 -7.40 19.24
C ILE A 342 2.55 -8.14 20.19
N TRP A 343 2.19 -9.40 19.90
CA TRP A 343 1.41 -10.22 20.82
C TRP A 343 2.11 -10.40 22.17
N ARG A 344 3.38 -10.82 22.15
CA ARG A 344 4.19 -11.08 23.36
C ARG A 344 4.26 -9.85 24.25
N MET A 345 4.53 -8.68 23.66
CA MET A 345 4.62 -7.43 24.40
C MET A 345 3.26 -6.93 24.89
N TRP A 346 2.24 -6.98 24.03
CA TRP A 346 0.89 -6.56 24.42
C TRP A 346 0.37 -7.39 25.60
N ARG A 347 0.57 -8.72 25.59
CA ARG A 347 0.18 -9.58 26.72
C ARG A 347 0.97 -9.31 27.99
N LYS A 348 2.27 -9.03 27.88
CA LYS A 348 3.09 -8.63 29.03
C LYS A 348 2.58 -7.35 29.68
N CYS A 349 2.19 -6.35 28.88
CA CYS A 349 1.64 -5.09 29.37
C CYS A 349 0.18 -5.21 29.83
N ASN A 350 -0.56 -6.19 29.33
CA ASN A 350 -2.01 -6.36 29.57
C ASN A 350 -2.36 -7.78 30.06
N PRO A 351 -1.80 -8.23 31.21
CA PRO A 351 -1.91 -9.63 31.64
C PRO A 351 -3.35 -10.07 31.99
N LYS A 352 -4.24 -9.11 32.28
CA LYS A 352 -5.65 -9.35 32.65
C LYS A 352 -6.65 -8.97 31.55
N ALA A 353 -6.17 -8.52 30.38
CA ALA A 353 -7.07 -8.13 29.30
C ALA A 353 -7.74 -9.36 28.66
N ASP A 354 -9.00 -9.19 28.27
CA ASP A 354 -9.76 -10.15 27.47
C ASP A 354 -9.13 -10.22 26.06
N VAL A 355 -8.55 -11.39 25.75
CA VAL A 355 -7.87 -11.63 24.47
C VAL A 355 -8.83 -11.59 23.28
N SER A 356 -10.11 -11.88 23.49
CA SER A 356 -11.11 -11.87 22.43
C SER A 356 -11.44 -10.44 21.94
N LYS A 357 -11.04 -9.42 22.70
CA LYS A 357 -11.22 -7.99 22.37
C LYS A 357 -10.06 -7.40 21.58
N VAL A 358 -9.10 -8.22 21.20
CA VAL A 358 -8.02 -7.84 20.30
C VAL A 358 -7.91 -8.82 19.15
N GLY A 359 -7.33 -8.38 18.04
CA GLY A 359 -7.12 -9.26 16.91
C GLY A 359 -6.00 -8.86 15.98
N MET A 360 -5.77 -9.72 14.99
CA MET A 360 -4.82 -9.48 13.91
C MET A 360 -5.43 -9.85 12.57
N LEU A 361 -4.98 -9.20 11.50
CA LEU A 361 -5.48 -9.41 10.14
C LEU A 361 -4.35 -9.79 9.18
N SER A 362 -4.68 -10.50 8.10
CA SER A 362 -3.75 -10.69 6.98
C SER A 362 -4.48 -10.79 5.64
N SER A 363 -3.76 -10.60 4.54
CA SER A 363 -4.32 -10.92 3.22
C SER A 363 -4.55 -12.44 3.07
N THR A 364 -5.48 -12.83 2.20
CA THR A 364 -5.74 -14.25 1.88
C THR A 364 -4.56 -14.98 1.27
N VAL A 365 -3.65 -14.25 0.61
CA VAL A 365 -2.44 -14.81 -0.02
C VAL A 365 -1.23 -14.82 0.92
N SER A 366 -1.35 -14.17 2.09
CA SER A 366 -0.35 -14.25 3.15
C SER A 366 -0.37 -15.61 3.85
N SER A 367 0.77 -15.95 4.46
CA SER A 367 0.91 -17.13 5.31
C SER A 367 -0.10 -17.15 6.45
N LYS A 368 -0.50 -18.35 6.88
CA LYS A 368 -1.50 -18.55 7.95
C LYS A 368 -0.88 -18.48 9.34
N ILE A 369 0.32 -17.93 9.50
CA ILE A 369 1.02 -17.88 10.78
C ILE A 369 0.20 -17.13 11.84
N LEU A 370 -0.38 -15.98 11.50
CA LEU A 370 -1.20 -15.22 12.45
C LEU A 370 -2.44 -15.98 12.89
N GLN A 371 -3.03 -16.80 12.01
CA GLN A 371 -4.12 -17.69 12.38
C GLN A 371 -3.66 -18.70 13.43
N THR A 372 -2.54 -19.39 13.20
CA THR A 372 -2.03 -20.39 14.16
C THR A 372 -1.60 -19.79 15.50
N ILE A 373 -1.12 -18.53 15.49
CA ILE A 373 -0.87 -17.80 16.73
C ILE A 373 -2.21 -17.51 17.43
N ALA A 374 -3.21 -17.01 16.70
CA ALA A 374 -4.53 -16.69 17.24
C ALA A 374 -5.23 -17.92 17.84
N ASP A 375 -5.23 -19.05 17.14
CA ASP A 375 -5.84 -20.30 17.59
C ASP A 375 -5.22 -20.79 18.91
N LYS A 376 -3.90 -20.62 19.06
CA LYS A 376 -3.18 -21.02 20.27
C LYS A 376 -3.35 -20.03 21.42
N GLU A 377 -3.49 -18.75 21.12
CA GLU A 377 -3.41 -17.66 22.10
C GLU A 377 -4.80 -17.04 22.44
N GLY A 378 -5.82 -17.38 21.67
CA GLY A 378 -7.23 -17.07 21.92
C GLY A 378 -7.71 -15.69 21.43
N PHE A 379 -6.92 -14.95 20.65
CA PHE A 379 -7.33 -13.66 20.10
C PHE A 379 -8.05 -13.78 18.76
N TYR A 380 -8.69 -12.71 18.31
CA TYR A 380 -9.43 -12.70 17.04
C TYR A 380 -8.50 -12.69 15.82
N PHE A 381 -8.74 -13.55 14.85
CA PHE A 381 -8.06 -13.50 13.55
C PHE A 381 -9.07 -13.47 12.41
N GLU A 382 -8.75 -12.69 11.37
CA GLU A 382 -9.55 -12.67 10.15
C GLU A 382 -8.67 -12.36 8.93
N GLU A 383 -8.95 -13.07 7.83
CA GLU A 383 -8.37 -12.77 6.53
C GLU A 383 -9.19 -11.72 5.78
N THR A 384 -8.53 -10.87 5.00
CA THR A 384 -9.19 -10.02 4.00
C THR A 384 -8.61 -10.26 2.61
N LEU A 385 -9.27 -9.74 1.57
CA LEU A 385 -8.68 -9.70 0.23
C LEU A 385 -7.35 -8.95 0.22
N THR A 386 -6.50 -9.28 -0.76
CA THR A 386 -5.26 -8.55 -1.03
C THR A 386 -5.55 -7.09 -1.38
N GLY A 387 -4.72 -6.21 -0.82
CA GLY A 387 -4.84 -4.77 -0.78
C GLY A 387 -5.21 -4.28 0.62
N PHE A 388 -4.31 -3.52 1.26
CA PHE A 388 -4.55 -2.87 2.56
C PHE A 388 -5.82 -2.02 2.66
N LYS A 389 -6.42 -1.62 1.53
CA LYS A 389 -7.77 -1.03 1.52
C LYS A 389 -8.78 -1.92 2.25
N TRP A 390 -8.68 -3.24 2.11
CA TRP A 390 -9.59 -4.18 2.78
C TRP A 390 -9.27 -4.31 4.28
N MET A 391 -7.99 -4.50 4.63
CA MET A 391 -7.58 -4.62 6.04
C MET A 391 -7.83 -3.33 6.84
N GLY A 392 -7.51 -2.16 6.30
CA GLY A 392 -7.73 -0.88 6.97
C GLY A 392 -9.22 -0.62 7.24
N ASN A 393 -10.07 -0.81 6.23
CA ASN A 393 -11.53 -0.69 6.40
C ASN A 393 -12.07 -1.76 7.38
N ARG A 394 -11.53 -2.98 7.36
CA ARG A 394 -11.94 -4.02 8.30
C ARG A 394 -11.52 -3.71 9.73
N ALA A 395 -10.31 -3.18 9.93
CA ALA A 395 -9.81 -2.75 11.23
C ALA A 395 -10.67 -1.62 11.82
N ASP A 396 -11.06 -0.63 11.01
CA ASP A 396 -12.01 0.43 11.44
C ASP A 396 -13.36 -0.15 11.88
N LYS A 397 -13.90 -1.11 11.11
CA LYS A 397 -15.16 -1.79 11.46
C LYS A 397 -15.03 -2.59 12.75
N LEU A 398 -13.98 -3.41 12.88
CA LEU A 398 -13.72 -4.21 14.08
C LEU A 398 -13.56 -3.34 15.32
N ALA A 399 -12.90 -2.18 15.21
CA ALA A 399 -12.78 -1.23 16.31
C ALA A 399 -14.14 -0.72 16.80
N LYS A 400 -15.08 -0.45 15.89
CA LYS A 400 -16.47 -0.08 16.22
C LYS A 400 -17.25 -1.24 16.86
N ASP A 401 -16.92 -2.47 16.50
CA ASP A 401 -17.45 -3.71 17.09
C ASP A 401 -16.75 -4.07 18.42
N GLY A 402 -15.81 -3.25 18.90
CA GLY A 402 -15.10 -3.43 20.18
C GLY A 402 -13.91 -4.40 20.12
N ILE A 403 -13.40 -4.70 18.92
CA ILE A 403 -12.19 -5.51 18.70
C ILE A 403 -11.07 -4.59 18.21
N ARG A 404 -10.03 -4.42 19.01
CA ARG A 404 -8.85 -3.62 18.62
C ARG A 404 -7.87 -4.47 17.80
N VAL A 405 -7.60 -4.06 16.56
CA VAL A 405 -6.57 -4.71 15.74
C VAL A 405 -5.19 -4.27 16.22
N LEU A 406 -4.36 -5.22 16.62
CA LEU A 406 -2.99 -4.98 17.10
C LEU A 406 -1.96 -5.00 15.97
N PHE A 407 -2.24 -5.79 14.93
CA PHE A 407 -1.35 -5.97 13.80
C PHE A 407 -2.11 -6.42 12.56
N ALA A 408 -1.73 -5.91 11.39
CA ALA A 408 -2.16 -6.47 10.12
C ALA A 408 -0.98 -6.51 9.15
N PHE A 409 -0.95 -7.48 8.23
CA PHE A 409 0.10 -7.54 7.22
C PHE A 409 -0.32 -8.14 5.87
N GLU A 410 0.46 -7.75 4.87
CA GLU A 410 0.54 -8.37 3.55
C GLU A 410 1.94 -8.92 3.33
N GLU A 411 2.00 -10.11 2.75
CA GLU A 411 3.19 -10.79 2.24
C GLU A 411 4.06 -9.92 1.32
N ALA A 412 3.44 -8.97 0.62
CA ALA A 412 4.09 -7.93 -0.17
C ALA A 412 4.69 -6.81 0.72
N ILE A 413 5.34 -7.22 1.82
CA ILE A 413 6.10 -6.40 2.78
C ILE A 413 5.35 -5.16 3.31
N GLY A 414 4.03 -5.27 3.45
CA GLY A 414 3.15 -4.23 3.99
C GLY A 414 2.73 -4.55 5.42
N PHE A 415 2.94 -3.61 6.34
CA PHE A 415 2.70 -3.83 7.77
C PHE A 415 1.95 -2.67 8.41
N MET A 416 0.95 -3.00 9.24
CA MET A 416 0.24 -2.05 10.08
C MET A 416 0.42 -2.48 11.54
N CYS A 417 1.38 -1.82 12.21
CA CYS A 417 1.70 -2.07 13.61
C CYS A 417 0.84 -1.16 14.51
N GLY A 418 -0.16 -1.74 15.17
CA GLY A 418 -1.15 -1.00 15.96
C GLY A 418 -2.25 -0.36 15.10
N ASP A 419 -2.87 0.68 15.64
CA ASP A 419 -4.09 1.32 15.13
C ASP A 419 -3.97 2.85 14.96
N VAL A 420 -2.72 3.35 14.91
CA VAL A 420 -2.44 4.77 14.63
C VAL A 420 -2.77 5.08 13.16
N VAL A 421 -2.25 4.25 12.25
CA VAL A 421 -2.47 4.34 10.80
C VAL A 421 -3.30 3.12 10.38
N LEU A 422 -4.33 3.32 9.55
CA LEU A 422 -5.16 2.22 9.00
C LEU A 422 -4.83 1.95 7.51
N ASP A 423 -3.52 1.88 7.24
CA ASP A 423 -2.89 1.47 5.99
C ASP A 423 -1.49 0.93 6.35
N LYS A 424 -0.71 0.51 5.36
CA LYS A 424 0.69 0.14 5.54
C LYS A 424 1.48 1.34 6.05
N ASP A 425 2.36 1.07 7.00
CA ASP A 425 3.21 2.06 7.65
C ASP A 425 4.63 1.48 7.82
N GLY A 426 5.42 1.59 6.75
CA GLY A 426 6.81 1.14 6.74
C GLY A 426 7.69 1.90 7.72
N VAL A 427 7.32 3.13 8.10
CA VAL A 427 8.05 3.96 9.08
C VAL A 427 7.76 3.47 10.50
N GLY A 428 6.50 3.23 10.84
CA GLY A 428 6.10 2.67 12.14
C GLY A 428 6.62 1.24 12.32
N ALA A 429 6.51 0.40 11.28
CA ALA A 429 7.05 -0.95 11.27
C ALA A 429 8.58 -0.96 11.48
N LEU A 430 9.31 0.03 10.94
CA LEU A 430 10.75 0.16 11.12
C LEU A 430 11.12 0.38 12.59
N ALA A 431 10.36 1.22 13.30
CA ALA A 431 10.58 1.46 14.71
C ALA A 431 10.31 0.19 15.55
N VAL A 432 9.23 -0.53 15.24
CA VAL A 432 8.85 -1.78 15.93
C VAL A 432 9.87 -2.89 15.68
N ILE A 433 10.36 -3.07 14.45
CA ILE A 433 11.36 -4.12 14.18
C ILE A 433 12.71 -3.78 14.82
N SER A 434 13.09 -2.50 14.85
CA SER A 434 14.32 -2.06 15.52
C SER A 434 14.28 -2.38 17.02
N GLU A 435 13.11 -2.21 17.65
CA GLU A 435 12.86 -2.62 19.04
C GLU A 435 12.93 -4.15 19.22
N LEU A 436 12.31 -4.93 18.33
CA LEU A 436 12.43 -6.39 18.36
C LEU A 436 13.90 -6.83 18.26
N ILE A 437 14.65 -6.29 17.30
CA ILE A 437 16.06 -6.61 17.08
C ILE A 437 16.87 -6.30 18.34
N ALA A 438 16.70 -5.10 18.91
CA ALA A 438 17.39 -4.70 20.14
C ALA A 438 17.10 -5.68 21.29
N SER A 439 15.85 -6.12 21.43
CA SER A 439 15.47 -7.09 22.46
C SER A 439 16.11 -8.46 22.23
N VAL A 440 16.07 -8.98 21.01
CA VAL A 440 16.59 -10.31 20.65
C VAL A 440 18.11 -10.37 20.71
N TYR A 441 18.80 -9.32 20.26
CA TYR A 441 20.26 -9.25 20.32
C TYR A 441 20.77 -9.10 21.76
N ARG A 442 20.05 -8.38 22.63
CA ARG A 442 20.38 -8.32 24.05
C ARG A 442 20.30 -9.69 24.73
N GLU A 443 19.41 -10.56 24.25
CA GLU A 443 19.30 -11.96 24.69
C GLU A 443 20.34 -12.88 24.03
N ARG A 444 21.31 -12.31 23.28
CA ARG A 444 22.32 -13.03 22.49
C ARG A 444 21.71 -13.99 21.46
N SER A 445 20.56 -13.61 20.91
CA SER A 445 19.86 -14.31 19.85
C SER A 445 19.84 -13.49 18.55
N SER A 446 19.26 -14.03 17.49
CA SER A 446 19.09 -13.40 16.17
C SER A 446 17.61 -13.40 15.74
N LEU A 447 17.27 -12.58 14.73
CA LEU A 447 15.92 -12.61 14.16
C LEU A 447 15.58 -14.00 13.61
N GLN A 448 16.56 -14.66 12.98
CA GLN A 448 16.40 -16.02 12.46
C GLN A 448 16.09 -17.02 13.58
N GLU A 449 16.84 -17.01 14.70
CA GLU A 449 16.57 -17.90 15.83
C GLU A 449 15.23 -17.59 16.51
N PHE A 450 14.86 -16.30 16.59
CA PHE A 450 13.56 -15.91 17.11
C PHE A 450 12.43 -16.42 16.20
N LEU A 451 12.59 -16.32 14.87
CA LEU A 451 11.67 -16.89 13.90
C LEU A 451 11.52 -18.41 14.06
N GLU A 452 12.63 -19.13 14.24
CA GLU A 452 12.62 -20.57 14.49
C GLU A 452 11.88 -20.93 15.79
N SER A 453 12.00 -20.10 16.83
CA SER A 453 11.25 -20.27 18.07
C SER A 453 9.74 -20.07 17.87
N ILE A 454 9.34 -19.14 17.00
CA ILE A 454 7.95 -18.89 16.61
C ILE A 454 7.42 -20.13 15.88
N TYR A 455 8.14 -20.64 14.89
CA TYR A 455 7.73 -21.84 14.14
C TYR A 455 7.67 -23.08 15.01
N SER A 456 8.62 -23.25 15.94
CA SER A 456 8.59 -24.35 16.91
C SER A 456 7.35 -24.29 17.81
N LYS A 457 6.86 -23.09 18.13
CA LYS A 457 5.69 -22.90 19.00
C LYS A 457 4.36 -22.97 18.25
N TYR A 458 4.26 -22.40 17.05
CA TYR A 458 3.00 -22.18 16.33
C TYR A 458 2.87 -22.99 15.03
N GLY A 459 3.87 -23.78 14.68
CA GLY A 459 3.94 -24.53 13.43
C GLY A 459 4.82 -23.84 12.39
N TYR A 460 5.40 -24.62 11.48
CA TYR A 460 6.24 -24.11 10.41
C TYR A 460 5.38 -23.62 9.25
N HIS A 461 5.60 -22.36 8.85
CA HIS A 461 4.93 -21.75 7.70
C HIS A 461 5.97 -21.44 6.63
N ILE A 462 5.97 -22.26 5.57
CA ILE A 462 6.87 -22.09 4.42
C ILE A 462 6.03 -21.61 3.25
N THR A 463 6.53 -20.62 2.53
CA THR A 463 5.85 -20.08 1.35
C THR A 463 6.76 -20.16 0.13
N ASN A 464 6.17 -20.47 -1.02
CA ASN A 464 6.84 -20.45 -2.31
C ASN A 464 5.92 -19.74 -3.30
N SER A 465 6.25 -18.50 -3.61
CA SER A 465 5.45 -17.63 -4.48
C SER A 465 6.15 -17.46 -5.83
N SER A 466 5.38 -17.47 -6.91
CA SER A 466 5.87 -17.27 -8.27
C SER A 466 4.92 -16.41 -9.08
N TYR A 467 5.47 -15.60 -9.99
CA TYR A 467 4.70 -14.72 -10.85
C TYR A 467 4.77 -15.16 -12.31
N TYR A 468 3.63 -15.15 -13.01
CA TYR A 468 3.55 -15.40 -14.44
C TYR A 468 2.83 -14.23 -15.12
N PHE A 469 3.49 -13.59 -16.09
CA PHE A 469 2.90 -12.46 -16.81
C PHE A 469 2.04 -12.96 -17.98
N CYS A 470 0.76 -12.63 -17.97
CA CYS A 470 -0.16 -12.84 -19.07
C CYS A 470 -0.93 -11.55 -19.33
N TYR A 471 -0.75 -10.95 -20.51
CA TYR A 471 -1.40 -9.69 -20.88
C TYR A 471 -2.70 -9.89 -21.68
N ASP A 472 -3.15 -11.14 -21.86
CA ASP A 472 -4.36 -11.47 -22.61
C ASP A 472 -5.47 -11.94 -21.64
N PRO A 473 -6.48 -11.09 -21.36
CA PRO A 473 -7.58 -11.44 -20.45
C PRO A 473 -8.36 -12.69 -20.86
N ARG A 474 -8.43 -12.99 -22.17
CA ARG A 474 -9.12 -14.18 -22.67
C ARG A 474 -8.36 -15.45 -22.32
N LYS A 475 -7.03 -15.42 -22.42
CA LYS A 475 -6.18 -16.54 -21.98
C LYS A 475 -6.26 -16.75 -20.48
N ILE A 476 -6.23 -15.67 -19.68
CA ILE A 476 -6.41 -15.76 -18.22
C ILE A 476 -7.75 -16.44 -17.91
N SER A 477 -8.83 -15.96 -18.50
CA SER A 477 -10.17 -16.55 -18.31
C SER A 477 -10.19 -18.03 -18.69
N ALA A 478 -9.64 -18.39 -19.85
CA ALA A 478 -9.56 -19.78 -20.31
C ALA A 478 -8.74 -20.69 -19.38
N MET A 479 -7.63 -20.20 -18.80
CA MET A 479 -6.83 -20.97 -17.84
C MET A 479 -7.62 -21.27 -16.57
N PHE A 480 -8.29 -20.28 -15.99
CA PHE A 480 -9.09 -20.47 -14.78
C PHE A 480 -10.35 -21.31 -15.04
N GLU A 481 -11.00 -21.14 -16.19
CA GLU A 481 -12.09 -22.03 -16.60
C GLU A 481 -11.62 -23.48 -16.73
N ARG A 482 -10.41 -23.72 -17.26
CA ARG A 482 -9.84 -25.07 -17.29
C ARG A 482 -9.57 -25.63 -15.89
N ILE A 483 -9.15 -24.80 -14.92
CA ILE A 483 -8.96 -25.23 -13.51
C ILE A 483 -10.31 -25.60 -12.89
N ARG A 484 -11.37 -24.84 -13.16
CA ARG A 484 -12.75 -25.11 -12.70
C ARG A 484 -13.39 -26.35 -13.33
N HIS A 485 -12.82 -26.86 -14.42
CA HIS A 485 -13.33 -28.01 -15.17
C HIS A 485 -12.22 -29.04 -15.40
N TRP A 486 -11.33 -29.22 -14.43
CA TRP A 486 -10.09 -29.98 -14.62
C TRP A 486 -10.36 -31.47 -14.95
N PRO A 487 -9.70 -32.08 -15.96
CA PRO A 487 -10.37 -33.11 -16.76
C PRO A 487 -10.26 -34.56 -16.26
N ASP A 488 -9.34 -34.88 -15.35
CA ASP A 488 -9.04 -36.30 -15.06
C ASP A 488 -9.81 -36.88 -13.85
N ASN A 489 -10.36 -36.03 -12.98
CA ASN A 489 -11.18 -36.42 -11.82
C ASN A 489 -11.89 -35.19 -11.23
N PRO A 490 -12.87 -34.59 -11.94
CA PRO A 490 -13.56 -33.41 -11.44
C PRO A 490 -14.36 -33.74 -10.17
N GLY A 491 -14.22 -32.89 -9.16
CA GLY A 491 -15.05 -32.93 -7.96
C GLY A 491 -16.51 -32.54 -8.24
N PRO A 492 -17.38 -32.61 -7.21
CA PRO A 492 -18.81 -32.29 -7.36
C PRO A 492 -19.11 -30.91 -7.97
N ALA A 493 -18.16 -29.98 -7.92
CA ALA A 493 -18.25 -28.63 -8.47
C ALA A 493 -17.27 -28.36 -9.64
N GLY A 494 -16.67 -29.39 -10.24
CA GLY A 494 -15.80 -29.28 -11.42
C GLY A 494 -14.29 -29.09 -11.15
N TYR A 495 -13.92 -28.69 -9.93
CA TYR A 495 -12.53 -28.48 -9.51
C TYR A 495 -11.73 -29.78 -9.37
N PRO A 496 -10.39 -29.75 -9.42
CA PRO A 496 -9.56 -30.91 -9.13
C PRO A 496 -9.81 -31.44 -7.70
N GLN A 497 -9.77 -32.77 -7.53
CA GLN A 497 -9.84 -33.42 -6.21
C GLN A 497 -8.46 -33.62 -5.56
N ALA A 498 -7.38 -33.52 -6.34
CA ALA A 498 -6.01 -33.69 -5.86
C ALA A 498 -5.02 -32.97 -6.78
N LEU A 499 -3.86 -32.59 -6.25
CA LEU A 499 -2.70 -32.13 -7.02
C LEU A 499 -1.47 -32.94 -6.59
N GLY A 500 -0.88 -33.67 -7.55
CA GLY A 500 0.14 -34.66 -7.24
C GLY A 500 -0.39 -35.74 -6.30
N ARG A 501 0.24 -35.93 -5.14
CA ARG A 501 -0.16 -36.91 -4.12
C ARG A 501 -1.08 -36.36 -3.03
N PHE A 502 -1.41 -35.07 -3.07
CA PHE A 502 -2.14 -34.39 -2.00
C PHE A 502 -3.59 -34.20 -2.40
N ARG A 503 -4.51 -34.54 -1.50
CA ARG A 503 -5.95 -34.42 -1.73
C ARG A 503 -6.40 -33.01 -1.38
N ILE A 504 -7.25 -32.43 -2.21
CA ILE A 504 -7.90 -31.15 -1.94
C ILE A 504 -9.09 -31.42 -1.01
N VAL A 505 -9.09 -30.80 0.16
CA VAL A 505 -10.14 -30.90 1.19
C VAL A 505 -10.98 -29.63 1.31
N GLY A 506 -10.51 -28.52 0.73
CA GLY A 506 -11.26 -27.28 0.70
C GLY A 506 -10.97 -26.45 -0.54
N ILE A 507 -11.97 -25.74 -1.03
CA ILE A 507 -11.89 -24.87 -2.20
C ILE A 507 -12.57 -23.57 -1.87
N ARG A 508 -11.91 -22.45 -2.16
CA ARG A 508 -12.50 -21.12 -2.19
C ARG A 508 -12.23 -20.50 -3.55
N ASP A 509 -13.27 -20.17 -4.29
CA ASP A 509 -13.20 -19.46 -5.57
C ASP A 509 -13.95 -18.13 -5.44
N LEU A 510 -13.19 -17.05 -5.37
CA LEU A 510 -13.71 -15.68 -5.21
C LEU A 510 -14.16 -15.05 -6.53
N THR A 511 -14.05 -15.78 -7.64
CA THR A 511 -14.65 -15.42 -8.92
C THR A 511 -16.09 -15.89 -9.01
N THR A 512 -16.34 -17.13 -8.59
CA THR A 512 -17.68 -17.75 -8.62
C THR A 512 -18.45 -17.53 -7.32
N GLY A 513 -17.74 -17.23 -6.23
CA GLY A 513 -18.29 -17.14 -4.88
C GLY A 513 -18.45 -18.49 -4.19
N TYR A 514 -17.85 -19.55 -4.73
CA TYR A 514 -17.88 -20.89 -4.15
C TYR A 514 -16.88 -21.00 -3.00
N ASP A 515 -17.30 -21.50 -1.83
CA ASP A 515 -16.39 -21.72 -0.69
C ASP A 515 -16.86 -22.89 0.17
N THR A 516 -16.12 -24.00 0.13
CA THR A 516 -16.46 -25.22 0.86
C THR A 516 -16.22 -25.12 2.37
N ALA A 517 -15.60 -24.04 2.86
CA ALA A 517 -15.44 -23.82 4.30
C ALA A 517 -16.79 -23.57 5.00
N TYR A 518 -17.86 -23.28 4.23
CA TYR A 518 -19.18 -22.97 4.77
C TYR A 518 -20.25 -23.96 4.29
N PRO A 519 -21.24 -24.31 5.13
CA PRO A 519 -22.29 -25.28 4.76
C PRO A 519 -23.13 -24.89 3.54
N ASP A 520 -23.28 -23.59 3.29
CA ASP A 520 -23.99 -23.05 2.13
C ASP A 520 -23.12 -22.95 0.87
N SER A 521 -21.85 -23.38 0.95
CA SER A 521 -20.86 -23.32 -0.12
C SER A 521 -20.61 -21.92 -0.69
N LYS A 522 -20.79 -20.87 0.13
CA LYS A 522 -20.65 -19.46 -0.30
C LYS A 522 -19.50 -18.75 0.39
N ALA A 523 -18.68 -18.06 -0.40
CA ALA A 523 -17.61 -17.22 0.11
C ALA A 523 -18.14 -16.11 1.02
N ARG A 524 -17.40 -15.84 2.11
CA ARG A 524 -17.66 -14.69 3.00
C ARG A 524 -16.84 -13.46 2.63
N LEU A 525 -15.75 -13.65 1.90
CA LEU A 525 -14.96 -12.57 1.32
C LEU A 525 -15.66 -11.97 0.10
N PRO A 526 -15.40 -10.69 -0.26
CA PRO A 526 -15.95 -10.09 -1.45
C PRO A 526 -15.60 -10.89 -2.72
N VAL A 527 -16.59 -11.04 -3.60
CA VAL A 527 -16.50 -11.83 -4.85
C VAL A 527 -16.44 -10.89 -6.04
N SER A 528 -15.61 -11.21 -7.03
CA SER A 528 -15.47 -10.45 -8.27
C SER A 528 -15.46 -11.36 -9.49
N LYS A 529 -16.51 -11.31 -10.31
CA LYS A 529 -16.59 -12.09 -11.55
C LYS A 529 -15.52 -11.70 -12.59
N SER A 530 -14.97 -10.50 -12.49
CA SER A 530 -13.93 -9.98 -13.39
C SER A 530 -12.51 -10.25 -12.88
N SER A 531 -12.34 -10.84 -11.70
CA SER A 531 -11.04 -11.13 -11.10
C SER A 531 -10.92 -12.61 -10.76
N GLN A 532 -9.80 -13.22 -11.13
CA GLN A 532 -9.58 -14.65 -10.93
C GLN A 532 -8.82 -14.90 -9.63
N CYS A 533 -9.42 -15.65 -8.69
CA CYS A 533 -8.78 -16.02 -7.43
C CYS A 533 -9.38 -17.32 -6.90
N ILE A 534 -8.58 -18.39 -6.89
CA ILE A 534 -8.94 -19.71 -6.38
C ILE A 534 -7.90 -20.10 -5.33
N THR A 535 -8.38 -20.65 -4.23
CA THR A 535 -7.56 -21.18 -3.13
C THR A 535 -7.91 -22.64 -2.90
N PHE A 536 -6.91 -23.50 -2.86
CA PHE A 536 -7.04 -24.92 -2.56
C PHE A 536 -6.43 -25.23 -1.18
N HIS A 537 -7.21 -25.87 -0.31
CA HIS A 537 -6.74 -26.41 0.96
C HIS A 537 -6.53 -27.91 0.81
N PHE A 538 -5.40 -28.40 1.29
CA PHE A 538 -5.01 -29.81 1.17
C PHE A 538 -5.10 -30.56 2.50
N ASP A 539 -5.17 -31.88 2.46
CA ASP A 539 -5.26 -32.75 3.63
C ASP A 539 -3.99 -32.80 4.50
N ASN A 540 -2.90 -32.18 4.05
CA ASN A 540 -1.67 -31.98 4.79
C ASN A 540 -1.51 -30.54 5.32
N ASP A 541 -2.62 -29.79 5.43
CA ASP A 541 -2.70 -28.41 5.92
C ASP A 541 -1.98 -27.36 5.06
N VAL A 542 -1.50 -27.74 3.87
CA VAL A 542 -0.98 -26.78 2.88
C VAL A 542 -2.13 -26.05 2.20
N CYS A 543 -1.86 -24.82 1.76
CA CYS A 543 -2.76 -24.00 0.97
C CYS A 543 -2.05 -23.57 -0.33
N LEU A 544 -2.77 -23.57 -1.45
CA LEU A 544 -2.31 -23.05 -2.76
C LEU A 544 -3.23 -21.92 -3.23
#